data_AF-A0A3B8IJY7-F1
#
_entry.id   AF-A0A3B8IJY7-F1
#
_cell.length_a   1.000
_cell.length_b   1.000
_cell.length_c   1.000
_cell.angle_alpha   90.00
_cell.angle_beta   90.00
_cell.angle_gamma   90.00
#
_symmetry.space_group_name_H-M   'P 1'
#
loop_
_entity.id
_entity.type
_entity.pdbx_description
1 polymer ?
#
loop_
_entity_poly.entity_id
_entity_poly.type
_entity_poly.pdbx_seq_one_letter_code
_entity_poly.pdbx_strand_id
1 'polypeptide(L)'
;MIEIAEIESWVLQQGDPADRLVTEGRLLLNPALREQAAWQTQTYAVVREYGRQKLKEEIKAVENQLFTSAKHRRFQERIRSIFSF
;
A
#
# COMPACT_ATOMS: atom_id res chain seq x y z
N MET A 1 15.04 -15.70 17.33
CA MET A 1 14.14 -14.95 16.43
C MET A 1 14.71 -15.02 15.02
N ILE A 2 13.86 -14.96 13.99
CA ILE A 2 14.27 -15.08 12.58
C ILE A 2 14.56 -13.67 12.05
N GLU A 3 15.75 -13.45 11.50
CA GLU A 3 16.24 -12.14 11.01
C GLU A 3 15.28 -11.45 10.01
N ILE A 4 14.62 -12.23 9.16
CA ILE A 4 13.60 -11.75 8.22
C ILE A 4 12.42 -11.08 8.94
N ALA A 5 11.97 -11.62 10.07
CA ALA A 5 10.83 -11.09 10.82
C ALA A 5 11.17 -9.77 11.54
N GLU A 6 12.42 -9.59 11.94
CA GLU A 6 12.92 -8.35 12.54
C GLU A 6 13.02 -7.24 11.49
N ILE A 7 13.56 -7.56 10.30
CA ILE A 7 13.56 -6.65 9.16
C ILE A 7 12.13 -6.30 8.76
N GLU A 8 11.24 -7.29 8.69
CA GLU A 8 9.83 -7.07 8.32
C GLU A 8 9.13 -6.11 9.29
N SER A 9 9.30 -6.34 10.59
CA SER A 9 8.74 -5.45 11.62
C SER A 9 9.30 -4.03 11.52
N TRP A 10 10.60 -3.90 11.23
CA TRP A 10 11.24 -2.60 11.00
C TRP A 10 10.71 -1.90 9.73
N VAL A 11 10.66 -2.59 8.59
CA VAL A 11 10.17 -2.06 7.30
C VAL A 11 8.71 -1.62 7.40
N LEU A 12 7.87 -2.43 8.04
CA LEU A 12 6.43 -2.15 8.19
C LEU A 12 6.12 -1.20 9.34
N GLN A 13 7.12 -0.80 10.13
CA GLN A 13 6.98 0.00 11.35
C GLN A 13 6.00 -0.63 12.36
N GLN A 14 6.01 -1.95 12.47
CA GLN A 14 5.14 -2.75 13.35
C GLN A 14 5.92 -3.34 14.53
N GLY A 15 5.20 -3.71 15.58
CA GLY A 15 5.80 -4.30 16.78
C GLY A 15 6.39 -3.28 17.75
N ASP A 16 7.17 -3.77 18.71
CA ASP A 16 7.77 -2.96 19.78
C ASP A 16 8.76 -1.92 19.20
N PRO A 17 8.59 -0.62 19.49
CA PRO A 17 9.57 0.41 19.13
C PRO A 17 11.01 0.11 19.61
N ALA A 18 11.19 -0.53 20.76
CA ALA A 18 12.51 -0.86 21.29
C ALA A 18 13.23 -1.90 20.40
N ASP A 19 12.52 -2.96 20.00
CA ASP A 19 13.05 -3.99 19.09
C ASP A 19 13.39 -3.41 17.72
N ARG A 20 12.56 -2.48 17.23
CA ARG A 20 12.84 -1.76 15.97
C ARG A 20 14.09 -0.88 16.07
N LEU A 21 14.33 -0.24 17.22
CA LEU A 21 15.53 0.56 17.45
C LEU A 21 16.80 -0.31 17.48
N VAL A 22 16.73 -1.50 18.11
CA VAL A 22 17.83 -2.48 18.07
C VAL A 22 18.11 -2.91 16.63
N THR A 23 17.06 -3.17 15.85
CA THR A 23 17.17 -3.53 14.43
C THR A 23 17.83 -2.41 13.62
N GLU A 24 17.44 -1.16 13.84
CA GLU A 24 18.07 0.01 13.21
C GLU A 24 19.58 0.09 13.52
N GLY A 25 19.97 -0.11 14.79
CA GLY A 25 21.38 -0.18 15.18
C GLY A 25 22.14 -1.30 14.45
N ARG A 26 21.54 -2.48 14.29
CA ARG A 26 22.13 -3.60 13.54
C ARG A 26 22.30 -3.29 12.05
N LEU A 27 21.33 -2.62 11.43
CA LEU A 27 21.40 -2.16 10.03
C LEU A 27 22.52 -1.13 9.81
N LEU A 28 22.84 -0.33 10.83
CA LEU A 28 23.97 0.61 10.78
C LEU A 28 25.33 -0.11 10.81
N LEU A 29 25.44 -1.20 11.58
CA LEU A 29 26.69 -1.92 11.81
C LEU A 29 26.96 -3.06 10.83
N ASN A 30 25.92 -3.61 10.19
CA ASN A 30 26.03 -4.77 9.30
C ASN A 30 25.60 -4.43 7.86
N PRO A 31 26.55 -4.25 6.93
CA PRO A 31 26.26 -3.93 5.52
C PRO A 31 25.43 -5.00 4.79
N ALA A 32 25.66 -6.28 5.05
CA ALA A 32 24.90 -7.36 4.41
C ALA A 32 23.43 -7.36 4.85
N LEU A 33 23.19 -7.10 6.13
CA LEU A 33 21.84 -6.96 6.68
C LEU A 33 21.12 -5.73 6.09
N ARG A 34 21.85 -4.62 5.93
CA ARG A 34 21.33 -3.41 5.29
C ARG A 34 20.91 -3.68 3.85
N GLU A 35 21.70 -4.43 3.10
CA GLU A 35 21.37 -4.81 1.72
C GLU A 35 20.10 -5.65 1.66
N GLN A 36 19.94 -6.65 2.53
CA GLN A 36 18.72 -7.44 2.62
C GLN A 36 17.49 -6.58 2.93
N ALA A 37 17.59 -5.66 3.90
CA ALA A 37 16.50 -4.75 4.24
C ALA A 37 16.15 -3.80 3.10
N ALA A 38 17.15 -3.34 2.34
CA ALA A 38 16.93 -2.51 1.15
C ALA A 38 16.15 -3.27 0.08
N TRP A 39 16.51 -4.53 -0.20
CA TRP A 39 15.79 -5.38 -1.14
C TRP A 39 14.35 -5.63 -0.69
N GLN A 40 14.13 -5.98 0.58
CA GLN A 40 12.79 -6.20 1.12
C GLN A 40 11.93 -4.92 1.03
N THR A 41 12.49 -3.77 1.39
CA THR A 41 11.81 -2.46 1.25
C THR A 41 11.40 -2.20 -0.19
N GLN A 42 12.29 -2.44 -1.15
CA GLN A 42 12.00 -2.26 -2.57
C GLN A 42 10.91 -3.22 -3.06
N THR A 43 10.96 -4.49 -2.65
CA THR A 43 9.91 -5.47 -2.99
C THR A 43 8.55 -5.04 -2.46
N TYR A 44 8.46 -4.59 -1.20
CA TYR A 44 7.22 -4.08 -0.63
C TYR A 44 6.70 -2.85 -1.38
N ALA A 45 7.59 -1.95 -1.81
CA ALA A 45 7.19 -0.79 -2.61
C ALA A 45 6.56 -1.20 -3.95
N VAL A 46 7.16 -2.16 -4.66
CA VAL A 46 6.64 -2.68 -5.93
C VAL A 46 5.28 -3.38 -5.74
N VAL A 47 5.16 -4.25 -4.73
CA VAL A 47 3.90 -4.95 -4.43
C VAL A 47 2.79 -3.96 -4.09
N ARG A 48 3.09 -2.95 -3.28
CA ARG A 48 2.13 -1.91 -2.91
C ARG A 48 1.66 -1.10 -4.12
N GLU A 49 2.59 -0.71 -4.99
CA GLU A 49 2.24 0.06 -6.18
C GLU A 49 1.39 -0.75 -7.15
N TYR A 50 1.75 -2.01 -7.39
CA TYR A 50 0.95 -2.92 -8.20
C TYR A 50 -0.47 -3.11 -7.64
N GLY A 51 -0.58 -3.36 -6.32
CA GLY A 51 -1.87 -3.48 -5.64
C GLY A 51 -2.72 -2.20 -5.78
N ARG A 52 -2.11 -1.03 -5.64
CA ARG A 52 -2.77 0.28 -5.82
C ARG A 52 -3.27 0.46 -7.26
N GLN A 53 -2.48 0.07 -8.26
CA GLN A 53 -2.88 0.14 -9.67
C GLN A 53 -4.10 -0.74 -9.95
N LYS A 54 -4.06 -1.99 -9.48
CA LYS A 54 -5.19 -2.92 -9.61
C LYS A 54 -6.46 -2.40 -8.93
N LEU A 55 -6.35 -1.88 -7.70
CA LEU A 55 -7.50 -1.29 -7.00
C LEU A 55 -8.07 -0.08 -7.77
N LYS A 56 -7.21 0.74 -8.37
CA LYS A 56 -7.63 1.87 -9.20
C LYS A 56 -8.37 1.41 -10.46
N GLU A 57 -7.94 0.32 -11.08
CA GLU A 57 -8.63 -0.28 -12.23
C GLU A 57 -10.02 -0.80 -11.85
N GLU A 58 -10.14 -1.48 -10.70
CA GLU A 58 -11.42 -1.96 -10.18
C GLU A 58 -12.39 -0.80 -9.91
N ILE A 59 -11.91 0.28 -9.26
CA ILE A 59 -12.72 1.48 -9.03
C ILE A 59 -13.18 2.10 -10.35
N LYS A 60 -12.29 2.23 -11.34
CA LYS A 60 -12.64 2.76 -12.67
C LYS A 60 -13.65 1.89 -13.40
N ALA A 61 -13.55 0.56 -13.28
CA ALA A 61 -14.51 -0.34 -13.90
C ALA A 61 -15.91 -0.15 -13.31
N VAL A 62 -16.01 -0.04 -11.97
CA VAL A 62 -17.27 0.24 -11.27
C VAL A 62 -17.81 1.63 -11.64
N GLU A 63 -16.96 2.66 -11.64
CA GLU A 63 -17.32 4.01 -12.07
C GLU A 63 -17.90 4.00 -13.49
N ASN A 64 -17.20 3.38 -14.45
CA ASN A 64 -17.66 3.27 -15.83
C ASN A 64 -19.02 2.57 -15.90
N GLN A 65 -19.21 1.45 -15.20
CA GLN A 65 -20.50 0.76 -15.18
C GLN A 65 -21.61 1.66 -14.62
N LEU A 66 -21.36 2.38 -13.53
CA LEU A 66 -22.34 3.26 -12.88
C LEU A 66 -22.68 4.49 -13.71
N PHE A 67 -21.74 5.07 -14.44
CA PHE A 67 -21.91 6.36 -15.13
C PHE A 67 -22.13 6.27 -16.65
N THR A 68 -21.91 5.10 -17.27
CA THR A 68 -22.18 4.91 -18.71
C THR A 68 -23.45 4.10 -18.98
N SER A 69 -23.85 3.21 -18.06
CA SER A 69 -25.05 2.39 -18.26
C SER A 69 -26.34 3.18 -18.03
N ALA A 70 -27.29 3.06 -18.95
CA ALA A 70 -28.64 3.61 -18.80
C ALA A 70 -29.39 3.04 -17.57
N LYS A 71 -29.00 1.83 -17.10
CA LYS A 71 -29.58 1.17 -15.92
C LYS A 71 -29.44 1.99 -14.63
N HIS A 72 -28.39 2.82 -14.54
CA HIS A 72 -28.05 3.56 -13.33
C HIS A 72 -28.38 5.06 -13.41
N ARG A 73 -29.19 5.49 -14.40
CA ARG A 73 -29.50 6.90 -14.67
C ARG A 73 -29.98 7.70 -13.46
N ARG A 74 -30.93 7.17 -12.67
CA ARG A 74 -31.42 7.85 -11.44
C ARG A 74 -30.33 8.09 -10.41
N PHE A 75 -29.39 7.15 -10.28
CA PHE A 75 -28.24 7.30 -9.40
C PHE A 75 -27.30 8.41 -9.91
N GLN A 76 -26.98 8.40 -11.20
CA GLN A 76 -26.16 9.43 -11.83
C GLN A 76 -26.74 10.84 -11.65
N GLU A 77 -28.05 11.00 -11.88
CA GLU A 77 -28.77 12.27 -11.73
C GLU A 77 -28.72 12.77 -10.28
N ARG A 78 -28.95 11.87 -9.30
CA ARG A 78 -28.86 12.20 -7.87
C ARG A 78 -27.45 12.59 -7.42
N ILE A 79 -26.40 11.96 -7.96
CA ILE A 79 -25.02 12.34 -7.65
C ILE A 79 -24.72 13.72 -8.26
N ARG A 80 -25.07 13.93 -9.54
CA ARG A 80 -24.87 15.21 -10.22
C ARG A 80 -25.57 16.37 -9.51
N SER A 81 -26.76 16.14 -8.95
CA SER A 81 -27.49 17.18 -8.21
C SER A 81 -26.84 17.62 -6.90
N ILE A 82 -25.93 16.82 -6.33
CA ILE A 82 -25.15 17.22 -5.14
C ILE A 82 -24.13 18.31 -5.51
N PHE A 83 -23.65 18.30 -6.75
CA PHE A 83 -22.60 19.20 -7.24
C PHE A 83 -23.14 20.33 -8.11
N SER A 84 -24.46 20.36 -8.39
CA SER A 84 -25.11 21.49 -9.05
C SER A 84 -25.39 22.58 -8.02
N PHE A 85 -24.56 23.62 -8.05
CA PHE A 85 -24.82 24.89 -7.37
C PHE A 85 -25.82 25.73 -8.17
#